data_AF-A0A5C5Z4K2-F1
#
_entry.id   AF-A0A5C5Z4K2-F1
#
_cell.length_a   1.000
_cell.length_b   1.000
_cell.length_c   1.000
_cell.angle_alpha   90.00
_cell.angle_beta   90.00
_cell.angle_gamma   90.00
#
_symmetry.space_group_name_H-M   'P 1'
#
loop_
_entity.id
_entity.type
_entity.pdbx_description
1 polymer ?
#
loop_
_entity_poly.entity_id
_entity_poly.type
_entity_poly.pdbx_seq_one_letter_code
_entity_poly.pdbx_strand_id
1 'polypeptide(L)'
;MIENVKPLSRNSYDTTPVHPSASHKRPLSDHGSTQTDVAPKSLAVPAKSGAQSRLDPFSGDWTIFAPHRTSRPNQFGKVLQVVNKTAVTCPFCAGEEELTPAASWAARIDCNDRFLVFGDPTDVDALDWSVRVVPNKYPVVTDCSSNRDTDIEHAKKQAFQQRANRAESLFQSRELVGGHEVIIESPNHVQSISELDLAETKLLLYAYQQRLRYWKNQNGIQYISLFKNVGGDAGASLQHSHSQLIATDQIPSHVETVSERMRSHQAKTGCCLQCDIVRAELKQKARIVAQTDSLVAYCPYASRLPMLVRVTTKDHQNDFDNLSLPVIDELARLLQRMTGWLETMIPDAAYNVLLHTRPPGSSANEEAFHWSLEFFPRISRLAGFEWSSQSMINTVLPEVATEKYRECAKAEDPRRVL
;
A
#
# COMPACT_ATOMS: atom_id res chain seq x y z
N MET A 1 45.31 13.80 -50.34
CA MET A 1 45.47 12.54 -51.10
C MET A 1 44.09 11.90 -51.10
N ILE A 2 43.24 12.07 -52.15
CA ILE A 2 43.30 11.37 -53.46
C ILE A 2 43.39 9.85 -53.18
N GLU A 3 42.47 8.93 -53.47
CA GLU A 3 41.41 8.69 -54.47
C GLU A 3 40.45 7.62 -53.87
N ASN A 4 39.13 7.56 -54.04
CA ASN A 4 38.23 7.51 -55.21
C ASN A 4 38.03 6.09 -55.84
N VAL A 5 36.74 5.71 -56.01
CA VAL A 5 36.12 4.81 -57.03
C VAL A 5 35.95 3.28 -56.77
N LYS A 6 34.73 2.87 -56.34
CA LYS A 6 33.64 2.06 -57.01
C LYS A 6 33.98 0.98 -58.09
N PRO A 7 33.03 0.14 -58.61
CA PRO A 7 31.89 -0.64 -58.03
C PRO A 7 31.55 -2.00 -58.76
N LEU A 8 30.38 -2.59 -58.45
CA LEU A 8 29.49 -3.46 -59.28
C LEU A 8 29.87 -4.92 -59.62
N SER A 9 28.99 -5.89 -59.32
CA SER A 9 28.01 -6.40 -60.31
C SER A 9 27.05 -7.49 -59.78
N ARG A 10 25.84 -7.46 -60.36
CA ARG A 10 24.72 -8.41 -60.28
C ARG A 10 25.08 -9.77 -60.91
N ASN A 11 24.44 -10.85 -60.43
CA ASN A 11 23.50 -11.60 -61.28
C ASN A 11 22.62 -12.60 -60.51
N SER A 12 21.34 -12.55 -60.87
CA SER A 12 20.24 -13.46 -60.61
C SER A 12 20.38 -14.75 -61.42
N TYR A 13 20.01 -15.91 -60.87
CA TYR A 13 19.23 -16.92 -61.60
C TYR A 13 18.35 -17.71 -60.64
N ASP A 14 17.09 -17.77 -61.02
CA ASP A 14 15.97 -18.54 -60.49
C ASP A 14 16.10 -20.03 -60.89
N THR A 15 15.60 -20.95 -60.06
CA THR A 15 15.03 -22.27 -60.44
C THR A 15 14.80 -23.13 -59.18
N THR A 16 13.52 -23.32 -58.85
CA THR A 16 12.97 -24.44 -58.05
C THR A 16 12.69 -25.63 -58.99
N PRO A 17 12.16 -26.80 -58.52
CA PRO A 17 12.33 -27.55 -57.26
C PRO A 17 12.58 -29.06 -57.50
N VAL A 18 13.13 -29.80 -56.53
CA VAL A 18 12.97 -31.29 -56.48
C VAL A 18 12.94 -31.78 -55.02
N HIS A 19 11.82 -32.36 -54.61
CA HIS A 19 11.71 -33.26 -53.45
C HIS A 19 12.37 -34.62 -53.77
N PRO A 20 12.90 -35.35 -52.77
CA PRO A 20 12.14 -36.53 -52.35
C PRO A 20 12.23 -36.94 -50.88
N SER A 21 11.16 -37.66 -50.51
CA SER A 21 11.10 -38.85 -49.65
C SER A 21 11.29 -38.73 -48.14
N ALA A 22 10.21 -39.12 -47.47
CA ALA A 22 10.11 -39.53 -46.09
C ALA A 22 10.97 -40.78 -45.79
N SER A 23 11.54 -40.83 -44.59
CA SER A 23 11.91 -42.08 -43.93
C SER A 23 11.62 -42.01 -42.44
N HIS A 24 10.78 -42.93 -41.99
CA HIS A 24 10.43 -43.22 -40.60
C HIS A 24 11.64 -43.38 -39.68
N LYS A 25 11.62 -42.72 -38.51
CA LYS A 25 12.03 -43.34 -37.23
C LYS A 25 11.12 -42.87 -36.10
N ARG A 26 10.58 -43.86 -35.37
CA ARG A 26 9.77 -43.77 -34.15
C ARG A 26 10.66 -43.59 -32.90
N PRO A 27 10.09 -43.30 -31.72
CA PRO A 27 10.57 -42.30 -30.78
C PRO A 27 11.55 -42.85 -29.73
N LEU A 28 12.33 -41.96 -29.12
CA LEU A 28 12.96 -42.19 -27.83
C LEU A 28 12.14 -41.45 -26.75
N SER A 29 11.79 -42.22 -25.73
CA SER A 29 10.92 -41.93 -24.61
C SER A 29 11.47 -40.87 -23.65
N ASP A 30 10.66 -39.84 -23.46
CA ASP A 30 10.06 -39.43 -22.18
C ASP A 30 10.86 -39.69 -20.88
N HIS A 31 11.43 -38.61 -20.34
CA HIS A 31 11.45 -38.34 -18.90
C HIS A 31 10.94 -36.91 -18.69
N GLY A 32 9.61 -36.75 -18.82
CA GLY A 32 8.91 -35.56 -18.40
C GLY A 32 9.01 -35.34 -16.89
N SER A 33 9.72 -34.29 -16.48
CA SER A 33 9.40 -33.58 -15.25
C SER A 33 8.29 -32.58 -15.60
N THR A 34 7.03 -32.99 -15.42
CA THR A 34 5.88 -32.09 -15.51
C THR A 34 5.93 -31.10 -14.35
N GLN A 35 6.63 -29.99 -14.53
CA GLN A 35 6.27 -28.75 -13.86
C GLN A 35 4.91 -28.35 -14.41
N THR A 36 3.86 -28.63 -13.65
CA THR A 36 2.54 -28.07 -13.90
C THR A 36 2.64 -26.57 -13.68
N ASP A 37 2.88 -25.82 -14.75
CA ASP A 37 2.61 -24.39 -14.81
C ASP A 37 1.11 -24.19 -14.55
N VAL A 38 0.76 -23.98 -13.28
CA VAL A 38 -0.58 -23.53 -12.90
C VAL A 38 -0.69 -22.09 -13.37
N ALA A 39 -1.23 -21.90 -14.57
CA ALA A 39 -1.61 -20.58 -15.05
C ALA A 39 -2.50 -19.91 -13.99
N PRO A 40 -2.25 -18.63 -13.63
CA PRO A 40 -3.06 -17.95 -12.63
C PRO A 40 -4.53 -17.97 -13.06
N LYS A 41 -5.43 -18.36 -12.13
CA LYS A 41 -6.87 -18.34 -12.38
C LYS A 41 -7.26 -16.94 -12.87
N SER A 42 -7.73 -16.88 -14.11
CA SER A 42 -8.12 -15.63 -14.76
C SER A 42 -9.10 -14.82 -13.89
N LEU A 43 -8.75 -13.56 -13.60
CA LEU A 43 -9.64 -12.56 -12.98
C LEU A 43 -10.74 -12.08 -13.95
N ALA A 44 -10.82 -12.62 -15.18
CA ALA A 44 -11.76 -12.17 -16.19
C ALA A 44 -13.17 -12.75 -15.94
N VAL A 45 -14.15 -11.84 -15.90
CA VAL A 45 -15.59 -12.17 -15.90
C VAL A 45 -16.12 -12.07 -17.33
N PRO A 46 -17.13 -12.87 -17.74
CA PRO A 46 -17.71 -12.78 -19.08
C PRO A 46 -18.25 -11.36 -19.34
N ALA A 47 -17.70 -10.71 -20.36
CA ALA A 47 -18.07 -9.36 -20.77
C ALA A 47 -19.49 -9.34 -21.37
N LYS A 48 -20.47 -8.84 -20.61
CA LYS A 48 -21.78 -8.43 -21.14
C LYS A 48 -22.24 -7.03 -20.71
N SER A 49 -21.56 -6.35 -19.79
CA SER A 49 -21.88 -4.97 -19.42
C SER A 49 -20.90 -3.97 -20.04
N GLY A 50 -21.45 -2.87 -20.56
CA GLY A 50 -20.66 -1.73 -21.05
C GLY A 50 -19.82 -1.10 -19.94
N ALA A 51 -18.96 -0.13 -20.30
CA ALA A 51 -18.24 0.66 -19.30
C ALA A 51 -19.25 1.38 -18.39
N GLN A 52 -19.00 1.34 -17.08
CA GLN A 52 -19.78 2.07 -16.08
C GLN A 52 -18.85 2.97 -15.28
N SER A 53 -19.33 4.11 -14.80
CA SER A 53 -18.60 4.95 -13.86
C SER A 53 -19.31 4.97 -12.51
N ARG A 54 -18.54 5.02 -11.41
CA ARG A 54 -19.08 5.13 -10.06
C ARG A 54 -18.37 6.25 -9.31
N LEU A 55 -19.16 7.05 -8.59
CA LEU A 55 -18.67 8.16 -7.77
C LEU A 55 -18.20 7.65 -6.42
N ASP A 56 -16.98 8.00 -6.03
CA ASP A 56 -16.50 7.80 -4.66
C ASP A 56 -16.98 8.97 -3.78
N PRO A 57 -17.78 8.72 -2.73
CA PRO A 57 -18.28 9.77 -1.86
C PRO A 57 -17.16 10.45 -1.02
N PHE A 58 -16.01 9.81 -0.81
CA PHE A 58 -14.91 10.41 -0.05
C PHE A 58 -14.13 11.45 -0.86
N SER A 59 -13.61 11.07 -2.02
CA SER A 59 -12.85 11.96 -2.89
C SER A 59 -13.74 12.89 -3.72
N GLY A 60 -14.93 12.41 -4.13
CA GLY A 60 -15.72 13.04 -5.18
C GLY A 60 -15.30 12.65 -6.59
N ASP A 61 -14.35 11.73 -6.74
CA ASP A 61 -13.83 11.28 -8.03
C ASP A 61 -14.72 10.19 -8.65
N TRP A 62 -14.78 10.17 -9.97
CA TRP A 62 -15.42 9.10 -10.73
C TRP A 62 -14.40 8.04 -11.13
N THR A 63 -14.64 6.79 -10.74
CA THR A 63 -13.88 5.63 -11.21
C THR A 63 -14.60 4.99 -12.38
N ILE A 64 -13.86 4.71 -13.46
CA ILE A 64 -14.37 4.00 -14.65
C ILE A 64 -14.10 2.51 -14.48
N PHE A 65 -15.13 1.69 -14.63
CA PHE A 65 -15.00 0.23 -14.65
C PHE A 65 -15.10 -0.30 -16.07
N ALA A 66 -14.08 -1.03 -16.50
CA ALA A 66 -13.98 -1.58 -17.85
C ALA A 66 -13.49 -3.05 -17.85
N PRO A 67 -14.33 -4.02 -17.41
CA PRO A 67 -13.92 -5.41 -17.25
C PRO A 67 -13.44 -6.12 -18.53
N HIS A 68 -13.95 -5.70 -19.68
CA HIS A 68 -13.53 -6.21 -20.99
C HIS A 68 -12.05 -5.93 -21.31
N ARG A 69 -11.42 -4.95 -20.64
CA ARG A 69 -10.00 -4.61 -20.85
C ARG A 69 -9.03 -5.66 -20.32
N THR A 70 -9.49 -6.57 -19.45
CA THR A 70 -8.67 -7.69 -18.93
C THR A 70 -8.23 -8.64 -20.05
N SER A 71 -8.98 -8.72 -21.15
CA SER A 71 -8.67 -9.57 -22.31
C SER A 71 -7.83 -8.88 -23.40
N ARG A 72 -7.33 -7.66 -23.14
CA ARG A 72 -6.56 -6.91 -24.15
C ARG A 72 -5.21 -7.61 -24.42
N PRO A 73 -4.82 -7.79 -25.69
CA PRO A 73 -3.49 -8.30 -26.01
C PRO A 73 -2.39 -7.45 -25.38
N ASN A 74 -1.45 -8.10 -24.69
CA ASN A 74 -0.29 -7.45 -24.10
C ASN A 74 1.00 -8.09 -24.64
N GLN A 75 1.75 -7.31 -25.42
CA GLN A 75 3.05 -7.74 -25.97
C GLN A 75 4.21 -7.50 -24.99
N PHE A 76 3.98 -6.69 -23.94
CA PHE A 76 4.96 -6.37 -22.91
C PHE A 76 4.57 -7.15 -21.65
N GLY A 77 5.06 -8.40 -21.55
CA GLY A 77 4.83 -9.27 -20.38
C GLY A 77 5.30 -8.65 -19.07
N LYS A 78 4.99 -9.30 -17.94
CA LYS A 78 5.50 -8.89 -16.62
C LYS A 78 7.01 -9.12 -16.61
N VAL A 79 7.80 -8.06 -16.50
CA VAL A 79 9.24 -8.19 -16.25
C VAL A 79 9.37 -8.66 -14.80
N LEU A 80 9.82 -9.89 -14.61
CA LEU A 80 10.14 -10.39 -13.28
C LEU A 80 11.29 -9.57 -12.73
N GLN A 81 11.11 -9.01 -11.53
CA GLN A 81 12.17 -8.33 -10.82
C GLN A 81 13.27 -9.36 -10.50
N VAL A 82 14.48 -9.14 -11.02
CA VAL A 82 15.63 -9.99 -10.68
C VAL A 82 16.11 -9.57 -9.30
N VAL A 83 15.80 -10.37 -8.29
CA VAL A 83 16.30 -10.15 -6.93
C VAL A 83 17.80 -10.42 -6.91
N ASN A 84 18.61 -9.39 -6.69
CA ASN A 84 20.05 -9.54 -6.52
C ASN A 84 20.36 -10.02 -5.10
N LYS A 85 20.17 -11.32 -4.85
CA LYS A 85 20.37 -11.96 -3.52
C LYS A 85 21.78 -11.81 -2.95
N THR A 86 22.76 -11.43 -3.78
CA THR A 86 24.19 -11.44 -3.46
C THR A 86 24.82 -10.05 -3.25
N ALA A 87 24.08 -8.96 -3.41
CA ALA A 87 24.70 -7.63 -3.47
C ALA A 87 24.67 -6.81 -2.16
N VAL A 88 23.74 -7.08 -1.22
CA VAL A 88 23.54 -6.20 -0.06
C VAL A 88 23.15 -7.03 1.17
N THR A 89 23.96 -6.98 2.23
CA THR A 89 23.55 -7.42 3.57
C THR A 89 22.37 -6.56 4.00
N CYS A 90 21.27 -7.18 4.42
CA CYS A 90 20.07 -6.44 4.75
C CYS A 90 20.27 -5.65 6.06
N PRO A 91 20.12 -4.31 6.06
CA PRO A 91 20.34 -3.49 7.24
C PRO A 91 19.23 -3.64 8.30
N PHE A 92 18.15 -4.36 8.00
CA PHE A 92 17.01 -4.55 8.91
C PHE A 92 17.01 -5.90 9.61
N CYS A 93 17.92 -6.81 9.24
CA CYS A 93 18.11 -8.05 9.98
C CYS A 93 18.70 -7.77 11.36
N ALA A 94 18.31 -8.57 12.35
CA ALA A 94 18.94 -8.53 13.65
C ALA A 94 20.45 -8.82 13.55
N GLY A 95 21.25 -8.09 14.32
CA GLY A 95 22.71 -8.10 14.27
C GLY A 95 23.33 -7.05 13.33
N GLU A 96 22.52 -6.36 12.52
CA GLU A 96 22.97 -5.32 11.58
C GLU A 96 22.49 -3.92 12.00
N GLU A 97 22.18 -3.71 13.28
CA GLU A 97 21.56 -2.49 13.81
C GLU A 97 22.38 -1.22 13.53
N GLU A 98 23.70 -1.34 13.49
CA GLU A 98 24.66 -0.28 13.16
C GLU A 98 24.52 0.26 11.73
N LEU A 99 23.85 -0.49 10.84
CA LEU A 99 23.56 -0.05 9.47
C LEU A 99 22.35 0.89 9.38
N THR A 100 21.62 1.06 10.48
CA THR A 100 20.45 1.93 10.61
C THR A 100 20.70 3.09 11.59
N PRO A 101 19.98 4.21 11.46
CA PRO A 101 19.97 5.22 12.53
C PRO A 101 19.48 4.63 13.86
N ALA A 102 19.90 5.24 14.97
CA ALA A 102 19.47 4.82 16.31
C ALA A 102 17.93 4.80 16.41
N ALA A 103 17.38 3.75 17.03
CA ALA A 103 15.94 3.57 17.08
C ALA A 103 15.28 4.66 17.93
N SER A 104 14.18 5.21 17.42
CA SER A 104 13.31 6.16 18.15
C SER A 104 12.32 5.44 19.05
N TRP A 105 12.06 4.15 18.78
CA TRP A 105 11.20 3.29 19.56
C TRP A 105 11.51 1.82 19.26
N ALA A 106 11.42 0.96 20.26
CA ALA A 106 11.53 -0.49 20.07
C ALA A 106 10.64 -1.22 21.08
N ALA A 107 10.23 -2.43 20.74
CA ALA A 107 9.52 -3.31 21.66
C ALA A 107 9.81 -4.79 21.35
N ARG A 108 9.53 -5.63 22.34
CA ARG A 108 9.60 -7.09 22.23
C ARG A 108 8.36 -7.77 22.78
N ILE A 109 8.17 -9.01 22.38
CA ILE A 109 7.13 -9.90 22.87
C ILE A 109 7.75 -10.81 23.93
N ASP A 110 7.16 -10.87 25.12
CA ASP A 110 7.59 -11.82 26.16
C ASP A 110 6.93 -13.20 26.00
N CYS A 111 7.34 -14.16 26.84
CA CYS A 111 6.81 -15.53 26.79
C CYS A 111 5.31 -15.67 27.12
N ASN A 112 4.63 -14.59 27.51
CA ASN A 112 3.19 -14.54 27.77
C ASN A 112 2.45 -13.64 26.77
N ASP A 113 3.02 -13.41 25.59
CA ASP A 113 2.50 -12.53 24.53
C ASP A 113 2.29 -11.07 24.97
N ARG A 114 3.01 -10.60 26.00
CA ARG A 114 2.94 -9.20 26.44
C ARG A 114 3.93 -8.35 25.68
N PHE A 115 3.51 -7.13 25.33
CA PHE A 115 4.37 -6.15 24.69
C PHE A 115 5.19 -5.42 25.75
N LEU A 116 6.51 -5.54 25.65
CA LEU A 116 7.47 -4.84 26.49
C LEU A 116 8.16 -3.77 25.64
N VAL A 117 7.83 -2.51 25.91
CA VAL A 117 8.48 -1.36 25.28
C VAL A 117 9.79 -1.08 25.99
N PHE A 118 10.87 -0.91 25.23
CA PHE A 118 12.17 -0.58 25.80
C PHE A 118 12.19 0.85 26.32
N GLY A 119 12.72 1.05 27.53
CA GLY A 119 12.85 2.38 28.14
C GLY A 119 13.92 3.23 27.45
N ASP A 120 15.00 2.59 27.02
CA ASP A 120 16.02 3.15 26.13
C ASP A 120 16.08 2.29 24.85
N PRO A 121 15.55 2.79 23.71
CA PRO A 121 15.58 2.06 22.44
C PRO A 121 16.95 2.13 21.74
N THR A 122 17.96 2.83 22.29
CA THR A 122 19.26 3.01 21.65
C THR A 122 20.32 1.98 22.06
N ASP A 123 20.09 1.23 23.14
CA ASP A 123 21.01 0.21 23.66
C ASP A 123 20.95 -1.09 22.85
N VAL A 124 21.60 -1.11 21.69
CA VAL A 124 21.55 -2.20 20.70
C VAL A 124 22.04 -3.56 21.23
N ASP A 125 23.00 -3.56 22.15
CA ASP A 125 23.56 -4.80 22.73
C ASP A 125 22.57 -5.51 23.68
N ALA A 126 21.55 -4.79 24.15
CA ALA A 126 20.50 -5.30 25.04
C ALA A 126 19.14 -5.54 24.33
N LEU A 127 19.01 -5.18 23.05
CA LEU A 127 17.75 -5.24 22.31
C LEU A 127 17.51 -6.64 21.73
N ASP A 128 16.89 -7.52 22.52
CA ASP A 128 16.13 -8.68 21.99
C ASP A 128 14.78 -8.18 21.45
N TRP A 129 14.81 -7.47 20.32
CA TRP A 129 13.66 -6.73 19.78
C TRP A 129 12.79 -7.59 18.84
N SER A 130 11.48 -7.33 18.85
CA SER A 130 10.53 -7.91 17.88
C SER A 130 10.09 -6.87 16.84
N VAL A 131 10.02 -5.59 17.22
CA VAL A 131 9.80 -4.46 16.31
C VAL A 131 10.73 -3.31 16.67
N ARG A 132 11.31 -2.66 15.66
CA ARG A 132 12.10 -1.43 15.79
C ARG A 132 11.54 -0.32 14.91
N VAL A 133 11.56 0.90 15.42
CA VAL A 133 11.28 2.10 14.65
C VAL A 133 12.52 2.96 14.64
N VAL A 134 13.01 3.27 13.44
CA VAL A 134 14.22 4.07 13.23
C VAL A 134 13.88 5.29 12.37
N PRO A 135 14.52 6.44 12.55
CA PRO A 135 14.51 7.50 11.57
C PRO A 135 14.92 6.98 10.19
N ASN A 136 14.25 7.43 9.14
CA ASN A 136 14.64 7.08 7.78
C ASN A 136 15.97 7.78 7.45
N LYS A 137 16.97 7.02 6.99
CA LYS A 137 18.29 7.54 6.59
C LYS A 137 18.23 8.54 5.43
N TYR A 138 17.17 8.47 4.62
CA TYR A 138 16.90 9.35 3.49
C TYR A 138 15.51 10.00 3.67
N PRO A 139 15.36 10.93 4.64
CA PRO A 139 14.06 11.51 4.96
C PRO A 139 13.57 12.43 3.82
N VAL A 140 12.25 12.52 3.65
CA VAL A 140 11.62 13.41 2.65
C VAL A 140 11.17 14.75 3.25
N VAL A 141 11.48 14.97 4.52
CA VAL A 141 11.13 16.14 5.33
C VAL A 141 12.34 16.56 6.16
N THR A 142 12.38 17.84 6.53
CA THR A 142 13.34 18.34 7.52
C THR A 142 12.88 17.97 8.92
N ASP A 143 13.79 17.49 9.76
CA ASP A 143 13.49 17.05 11.12
C ASP A 143 12.95 18.22 11.98
N CYS A 144 11.80 18.02 12.63
CA CYS A 144 11.23 18.99 13.56
C CYS A 144 11.97 19.07 14.91
N SER A 145 12.85 18.11 15.22
CA SER A 145 13.56 18.06 16.50
C SER A 145 14.79 18.98 16.54
N SER A 146 15.32 19.39 15.39
CA SER A 146 16.66 19.97 15.27
C SER A 146 16.78 21.48 15.53
N ASN A 147 15.71 22.23 15.86
CA ASN A 147 15.82 23.68 16.07
C ASN A 147 14.77 24.28 17.02
N ARG A 148 15.02 24.26 18.34
CA ARG A 148 14.08 24.83 19.32
C ARG A 148 14.34 26.29 19.70
N ASP A 149 15.58 26.80 19.59
CA ASP A 149 15.91 28.11 20.19
C ASP A 149 16.45 29.19 19.24
N THR A 150 17.09 28.85 18.11
CA THR A 150 17.60 29.85 17.13
C THR A 150 16.65 30.16 15.98
N ASP A 151 15.62 29.33 15.76
CA ASP A 151 14.78 29.38 14.57
C ASP A 151 13.47 30.16 14.73
N ILE A 152 13.03 30.46 15.95
CA ILE A 152 11.75 31.15 16.15
C ILE A 152 11.80 32.58 15.61
N GLU A 153 12.92 33.30 15.75
CA GLU A 153 13.10 34.63 15.16
C GLU A 153 13.27 34.58 13.64
N HIS A 154 14.03 33.61 13.12
CA HIS A 154 14.23 33.42 11.68
C HIS A 154 12.94 32.99 10.97
N ALA A 155 12.19 32.03 11.54
CA ALA A 155 10.90 31.59 11.04
C ALA A 155 9.85 32.71 11.10
N LYS A 156 9.84 33.55 12.15
CA LYS A 156 8.97 34.73 12.22
C LYS A 156 9.31 35.77 11.14
N LYS A 157 10.60 36.05 10.89
CA LYS A 157 11.06 36.93 9.80
C LYS A 157 10.71 36.37 8.42
N GLN A 158 10.94 35.08 8.18
CA GLN A 158 10.57 34.42 6.93
C GLN A 158 9.06 34.36 6.72
N ALA A 159 8.27 34.05 7.75
CA ALA A 159 6.81 34.06 7.68
C ALA A 159 6.24 35.46 7.43
N PHE A 160 6.87 36.52 7.97
CA PHE A 160 6.51 37.91 7.70
C PHE A 160 6.82 38.31 6.24
N GLN A 161 8.01 37.99 5.74
CA GLN A 161 8.39 38.23 4.33
C GLN A 161 7.57 37.39 3.33
N GLN A 162 7.27 36.13 3.66
CA GLN A 162 6.40 35.28 2.84
C GLN A 162 4.95 35.77 2.84
N ARG A 163 4.42 36.28 3.96
CA ARG A 163 3.08 36.90 4.00
C ARG A 163 3.03 38.18 3.16
N ALA A 164 4.07 39.00 3.20
CA ALA A 164 4.16 40.21 2.38
C ALA A 164 4.19 39.89 0.88
N ASN A 165 4.87 38.81 0.47
CA ASN A 165 4.94 38.38 -0.94
C ASN A 165 3.80 37.44 -1.39
N ARG A 166 2.96 36.96 -0.47
CA ARG A 166 1.91 35.94 -0.75
C ARG A 166 0.78 36.46 -1.64
N ALA A 167 0.56 37.77 -1.65
CA ALA A 167 -0.48 38.41 -2.45
C ALA A 167 -0.03 38.68 -3.91
N GLU A 168 1.27 38.60 -4.22
CA GLU A 168 1.82 39.09 -5.50
C GLU A 168 2.55 38.03 -6.35
N SER A 169 2.96 36.88 -5.80
CA SER A 169 3.71 35.85 -6.55
C SER A 169 2.89 34.57 -6.81
N LEU A 170 2.81 34.17 -8.08
CA LEU A 170 2.30 32.86 -8.53
C LEU A 170 3.20 31.69 -8.12
N PHE A 171 4.44 31.95 -7.72
CA PHE A 171 5.43 30.94 -7.33
C PHE A 171 5.70 31.04 -5.83
N GLN A 172 5.33 29.99 -5.10
CA GLN A 172 5.49 29.89 -3.65
C GLN A 172 6.30 28.65 -3.29
N SER A 173 7.21 28.79 -2.34
CA SER A 173 8.03 27.69 -1.81
C SER A 173 8.16 27.83 -0.30
N ARG A 174 8.17 26.70 0.40
CA ARG A 174 8.48 26.62 1.82
C ARG A 174 9.13 25.27 2.12
N GLU A 175 9.85 25.21 3.23
CA GLU A 175 10.36 23.95 3.76
C GLU A 175 9.22 23.08 4.29
N LEU A 176 9.35 21.76 4.13
CA LEU A 176 8.43 20.77 4.66
C LEU A 176 9.04 20.15 5.91
N VAL A 177 8.52 20.54 7.07
CA VAL A 177 9.02 20.10 8.38
C VAL A 177 8.20 18.93 8.89
N GLY A 178 8.85 17.97 9.54
CA GLY A 178 8.20 16.86 10.22
C GLY A 178 9.16 15.72 10.56
N GLY A 179 8.74 14.48 10.33
CA GLY A 179 9.60 13.32 10.50
C GLY A 179 9.29 12.21 9.52
N HIS A 180 10.31 11.38 9.22
CA HIS A 180 10.19 10.22 8.37
C HIS A 180 10.79 9.02 9.10
N GLU A 181 10.00 8.00 9.38
CA GLU A 181 10.39 6.80 10.11
C GLU A 181 10.20 5.54 9.27
N VAL A 182 11.04 4.56 9.55
CA VAL A 182 10.89 3.17 9.09
C VAL A 182 10.55 2.30 10.29
N ILE A 183 9.49 1.50 10.16
CA ILE A 183 9.03 0.53 11.15
C ILE A 183 9.46 -0.85 10.64
N ILE A 184 10.49 -1.42 11.24
CA ILE A 184 11.04 -2.75 10.95
C ILE A 184 10.22 -3.78 11.72
N GLU A 185 9.58 -4.70 11.00
CA GLU A 185 8.45 -5.47 11.52
C GLU A 185 8.82 -6.82 12.13
N SER A 186 10.05 -7.28 11.92
CA SER A 186 10.59 -8.51 12.51
C SER A 186 12.13 -8.46 12.50
N PRO A 187 12.81 -9.10 13.48
CA PRO A 187 14.25 -9.34 13.42
C PRO A 187 14.65 -10.31 12.29
N ASN A 188 13.72 -11.19 11.91
CA ASN A 188 13.93 -12.17 10.85
C ASN A 188 13.72 -11.53 9.47
N HIS A 189 14.43 -12.02 8.45
CA HIS A 189 14.29 -11.57 7.08
C HIS A 189 13.02 -12.15 6.42
N VAL A 190 11.86 -11.67 6.87
CA VAL A 190 10.55 -11.96 6.28
C VAL A 190 10.19 -10.89 5.27
N GLN A 191 9.36 -11.22 4.27
CA GLN A 191 9.01 -10.29 3.17
C GLN A 191 7.58 -9.77 3.23
N SER A 192 6.71 -10.44 3.99
CA SER A 192 5.27 -10.17 4.03
C SER A 192 4.71 -10.25 5.44
N ILE A 193 3.56 -9.60 5.65
CA ILE A 193 2.76 -9.71 6.87
C ILE A 193 2.24 -11.14 7.08
N SER A 194 2.05 -11.91 6.00
CA SER A 194 1.62 -13.31 6.09
C SER A 194 2.69 -14.24 6.68
N GLU A 195 3.96 -13.81 6.68
CA GLU A 195 5.10 -14.54 7.24
C GLU A 195 5.36 -14.19 8.71
N LEU A 196 4.79 -13.09 9.20
CA LEU A 196 4.79 -12.74 10.63
C LEU A 196 3.88 -13.69 11.39
N ASP A 197 4.25 -14.04 12.62
CA ASP A 197 3.29 -14.65 13.52
C ASP A 197 2.20 -13.64 13.95
N LEU A 198 1.16 -14.16 14.59
CA LEU A 198 0.04 -13.31 15.00
C LEU A 198 0.44 -12.30 16.09
N ALA A 199 1.31 -12.67 17.01
CA ALA A 199 1.75 -11.78 18.09
C ALA A 199 2.63 -10.65 17.53
N GLU A 200 3.52 -10.95 16.58
CA GLU A 200 4.30 -9.98 15.81
C GLU A 200 3.39 -9.01 15.04
N THR A 201 2.34 -9.53 14.37
CA THR A 201 1.39 -8.66 13.65
C THR A 201 0.62 -7.75 14.59
N LYS A 202 0.22 -8.23 15.78
CA LYS A 202 -0.40 -7.35 16.79
C LYS A 202 0.56 -6.30 17.29
N LEU A 203 1.81 -6.68 17.56
CA LEU A 203 2.84 -5.74 18.01
C LEU A 203 3.13 -4.69 16.94
N LEU A 204 3.13 -5.06 15.66
CA LEU A 204 3.23 -4.11 14.54
C LEU A 204 2.11 -3.07 14.57
N LEU A 205 0.85 -3.51 14.68
CA LEU A 205 -0.29 -2.59 14.76
C LEU A 205 -0.25 -1.75 16.05
N TYR A 206 0.23 -2.30 17.16
CA TYR A 206 0.47 -1.55 18.39
C TYR A 206 1.58 -0.48 18.21
N ALA A 207 2.66 -0.81 17.51
CA ALA A 207 3.71 0.13 17.16
C ALA A 207 3.15 1.28 16.31
N TYR A 208 2.25 1.01 15.36
CA TYR A 208 1.53 2.05 14.62
C TYR A 208 0.78 2.99 15.56
N GLN A 209 0.04 2.46 16.54
CA GLN A 209 -0.63 3.30 17.53
C GLN A 209 0.36 4.17 18.32
N GLN A 210 1.49 3.60 18.77
CA GLN A 210 2.49 4.35 19.53
C GLN A 210 3.12 5.47 18.70
N ARG A 211 3.48 5.20 17.43
CA ARG A 211 4.09 6.21 16.57
C ARG A 211 3.11 7.30 16.16
N LEU A 212 1.85 6.94 15.89
CA LEU A 212 0.79 7.94 15.66
C LEU A 212 0.63 8.86 16.88
N ARG A 213 0.52 8.32 18.09
CA ARG A 213 0.41 9.12 19.33
C ARG A 213 1.61 10.03 19.54
N TYR A 214 2.83 9.52 19.29
CA TYR A 214 4.05 10.32 19.38
C TYR A 214 4.00 11.55 18.46
N TRP A 215 3.69 11.34 17.18
CA TRP A 215 3.70 12.40 16.17
C TRP A 215 2.53 13.37 16.31
N LYS A 216 1.35 12.91 16.75
CA LYS A 216 0.21 13.78 17.07
C LYS A 216 0.52 14.78 18.19
N ASN A 217 1.39 14.40 19.13
CA ASN A 217 1.82 15.25 20.24
C ASN A 217 3.00 16.17 19.89
N GLN A 218 3.57 16.08 18.68
CA GLN A 218 4.60 17.00 18.23
C GLN A 218 3.98 18.31 17.72
N ASN A 219 4.49 19.44 18.21
CA ASN A 219 4.00 20.74 17.82
C ASN A 219 4.19 20.99 16.31
N GLY A 220 3.17 21.53 15.66
CA GLY A 220 3.21 21.88 14.23
C GLY A 220 2.86 20.75 13.26
N ILE A 221 2.86 19.47 13.68
CA ILE A 221 2.45 18.36 12.80
C ILE A 221 0.96 18.46 12.47
N GLN A 222 0.64 18.46 11.17
CA GLN A 222 -0.72 18.58 10.67
C GLN A 222 -1.25 17.28 10.06
N TYR A 223 -0.37 16.45 9.52
CA TYR A 223 -0.74 15.19 8.88
C TYR A 223 0.29 14.09 9.14
N ILE A 224 -0.18 12.85 9.22
CA ILE A 224 0.66 11.66 9.38
C ILE A 224 0.20 10.62 8.37
N SER A 225 1.09 10.23 7.46
CA SER A 225 0.90 9.16 6.49
C SER A 225 1.60 7.91 7.01
N LEU A 226 0.84 6.84 7.26
CA LEU A 226 1.39 5.53 7.63
C LEU A 226 1.05 4.53 6.53
N PHE A 227 2.07 3.91 5.95
CA PHE A 227 1.91 3.04 4.79
C PHE A 227 2.94 1.92 4.75
N LYS A 228 2.63 0.88 3.97
CA LYS A 228 3.51 -0.24 3.66
C LYS A 228 3.60 -0.44 2.16
N ASN A 229 4.80 -0.77 1.68
CA ASN A 229 5.05 -1.17 0.30
C ASN A 229 5.66 -2.58 0.32
N VAL A 230 5.05 -3.53 -0.40
CA VAL A 230 5.58 -4.89 -0.55
C VAL A 230 5.84 -5.16 -2.02
N GLY A 231 7.06 -5.58 -2.34
CA GLY A 231 7.51 -5.83 -3.71
C GLY A 231 7.89 -4.57 -4.51
N GLY A 232 8.76 -4.74 -5.50
CA GLY A 232 9.34 -3.63 -6.26
C GLY A 232 8.30 -2.79 -7.03
N ASP A 233 7.25 -3.42 -7.59
CA ASP A 233 6.18 -2.72 -8.32
C ASP A 233 5.28 -1.85 -7.41
N ALA A 234 5.38 -2.03 -6.08
CA ALA A 234 4.73 -1.19 -5.07
C ALA A 234 5.65 -0.10 -4.49
N GLY A 235 6.91 -0.03 -4.95
CA GLY A 235 7.89 0.96 -4.52
C GLY A 235 8.74 0.53 -3.31
N ALA A 236 8.78 -0.76 -2.98
CA ALA A 236 9.70 -1.27 -1.96
C ALA A 236 11.14 -1.30 -2.50
N SER A 237 12.09 -0.74 -1.75
CA SER A 237 13.53 -0.78 -2.07
C SER A 237 14.27 -1.91 -1.36
N LEU A 238 13.69 -2.45 -0.28
CA LEU A 238 14.21 -3.57 0.50
C LEU A 238 13.14 -4.65 0.61
N GLN A 239 13.55 -5.92 0.59
CA GLN A 239 12.63 -7.06 0.72
C GLN A 239 12.17 -7.29 2.15
N HIS A 240 13.03 -7.00 3.14
CA HIS A 240 12.70 -7.16 4.55
C HIS A 240 11.44 -6.38 4.90
N SER A 241 10.51 -7.03 5.60
CA SER A 241 9.20 -6.48 5.88
C SER A 241 9.31 -5.24 6.75
N HIS A 242 8.95 -4.10 6.17
CA HIS A 242 8.94 -2.83 6.84
C HIS A 242 7.74 -2.00 6.39
N SER A 243 7.36 -1.05 7.24
CA SER A 243 6.40 0.01 6.95
C SER A 243 7.07 1.36 7.18
N GLN A 244 6.42 2.41 6.73
CA GLN A 244 6.93 3.78 6.81
C GLN A 244 5.88 4.70 7.38
N LEU A 245 6.35 5.71 8.10
CA LEU A 245 5.53 6.79 8.61
C LEU A 245 6.17 8.11 8.23
N ILE A 246 5.40 9.01 7.62
CA ILE A 246 5.81 10.37 7.30
C ILE A 246 4.85 11.33 8.00
N ALA A 247 5.36 12.11 8.94
CA ALA A 247 4.66 13.21 9.58
C ALA A 247 5.04 14.52 8.90
N THR A 248 4.06 15.39 8.65
CA THR A 248 4.25 16.67 7.94
C THR A 248 3.52 17.80 8.65
N ASP A 249 4.09 19.00 8.59
CA ASP A 249 3.48 20.27 9.00
C ASP A 249 2.36 20.76 8.07
N GLN A 250 1.89 19.89 7.17
CA GLN A 250 0.97 20.23 6.08
C GLN A 250 0.03 19.09 5.77
N ILE A 251 -1.24 19.40 5.56
CA ILE A 251 -2.23 18.44 5.07
C ILE A 251 -2.14 18.41 3.53
N PRO A 252 -1.92 17.23 2.91
CA PRO A 252 -1.94 17.11 1.46
C PRO A 252 -3.31 17.51 0.88
N SER A 253 -3.32 18.15 -0.30
CA SER A 253 -4.55 18.71 -0.88
C SER A 253 -5.68 17.69 -1.05
N HIS A 254 -5.35 16.47 -1.49
CA HIS A 254 -6.34 15.41 -1.62
C HIS A 254 -6.95 15.00 -0.25
N VAL A 255 -6.12 14.94 0.79
CA VAL A 255 -6.58 14.66 2.16
C VAL A 255 -7.49 15.77 2.66
N GLU A 256 -7.19 17.03 2.34
CA GLU A 256 -8.05 18.16 2.68
C GLU A 256 -9.39 18.10 1.93
N THR A 257 -9.39 17.74 0.64
CA THR A 257 -10.63 17.54 -0.14
C THR A 257 -11.51 16.44 0.46
N VAL A 258 -10.92 15.30 0.81
CA VAL A 258 -11.64 14.19 1.46
C VAL A 258 -12.17 14.63 2.83
N SER A 259 -11.35 15.29 3.63
CA SER A 259 -11.73 15.81 4.94
C SER A 259 -12.89 16.79 4.83
N GLU A 260 -12.86 17.72 3.86
CA GLU A 260 -13.96 18.65 3.63
C GLU A 260 -15.26 17.94 3.28
N ARG A 261 -15.22 16.92 2.42
CA ARG A 261 -16.43 16.13 2.10
C ARG A 261 -17.00 15.42 3.32
N MET A 262 -16.14 14.83 4.15
CA MET A 262 -16.55 14.18 5.40
C MET A 262 -17.19 15.17 6.38
N ARG A 263 -16.58 16.35 6.56
CA ARG A 263 -17.11 17.45 7.38
C ARG A 263 -18.43 17.98 6.86
N SER A 264 -18.49 18.28 5.57
CA SER A 264 -19.70 18.77 4.90
C SER A 264 -20.86 17.77 5.03
N HIS A 265 -20.59 16.46 4.95
CA HIS A 265 -21.60 15.43 5.16
C HIS A 265 -22.08 15.39 6.62
N GLN A 266 -21.15 15.39 7.58
CA GLN A 266 -21.46 15.40 9.01
C GLN A 266 -22.27 16.63 9.41
N ALA A 267 -21.91 17.82 8.92
CA ALA A 267 -22.63 19.05 9.20
C ALA A 267 -24.05 19.06 8.60
N LYS A 268 -24.25 18.42 7.44
CA LYS A 268 -25.56 18.36 6.76
C LYS A 268 -26.50 17.30 7.33
N THR A 269 -25.96 16.18 7.78
CA THR A 269 -26.76 14.98 8.14
C THR A 269 -26.72 14.64 9.63
N GLY A 270 -25.78 15.23 10.38
CA GLY A 270 -25.46 14.82 11.76
C GLY A 270 -24.76 13.47 11.86
N CYS A 271 -24.46 12.80 10.74
CA CYS A 271 -23.88 11.45 10.71
C CYS A 271 -22.49 11.46 10.07
N CYS A 272 -21.60 10.58 10.54
CA CYS A 272 -20.31 10.35 9.88
C CYS A 272 -20.51 9.66 8.51
N LEU A 273 -19.86 10.17 7.46
CA LEU A 273 -19.96 9.64 6.09
C LEU A 273 -19.54 8.16 5.99
N GLN A 274 -18.44 7.79 6.64
CA GLN A 274 -17.96 6.40 6.63
C GLN A 274 -18.92 5.46 7.39
N CYS A 275 -19.57 5.92 8.47
CA CYS A 275 -20.60 5.13 9.14
C CYS A 275 -21.80 4.86 8.22
N ASP A 276 -22.24 5.85 7.44
CA ASP A 276 -23.33 5.67 6.46
C ASP A 276 -22.97 4.66 5.38
N ILE A 277 -21.73 4.72 4.89
CA ILE A 277 -21.22 3.77 3.89
C ILE A 277 -21.12 2.37 4.47
N VAL A 278 -20.59 2.21 5.68
CA VAL A 278 -20.52 0.91 6.38
C VAL A 278 -21.92 0.33 6.56
N ARG A 279 -22.89 1.13 7.03
CA ARG A 279 -24.29 0.67 7.15
C ARG A 279 -24.88 0.24 5.80
N ALA A 280 -24.60 0.98 4.73
CA ALA A 280 -25.06 0.62 3.39
C ALA A 280 -24.41 -0.68 2.87
N GLU A 281 -23.10 -0.87 3.08
CA GLU A 281 -22.37 -2.07 2.67
C GLU A 281 -22.82 -3.30 3.48
N LEU A 282 -23.02 -3.16 4.79
CA LEU A 282 -23.55 -4.22 5.65
C LEU A 282 -24.98 -4.61 5.27
N LYS A 283 -25.81 -3.64 4.86
CA LYS A 283 -27.18 -3.90 4.38
C LYS A 283 -27.17 -4.64 3.05
N GLN A 284 -26.34 -4.22 2.10
CA GLN A 284 -26.31 -4.80 0.75
C GLN A 284 -25.58 -6.15 0.71
N LYS A 285 -24.55 -6.33 1.54
CA LYS A 285 -23.68 -7.52 1.61
C LYS A 285 -22.93 -7.88 0.33
N ALA A 286 -23.19 -7.22 -0.81
CA ALA A 286 -22.61 -7.58 -2.11
C ALA A 286 -21.07 -7.49 -2.15
N ARG A 287 -20.49 -6.54 -1.39
CA ARG A 287 -19.05 -6.25 -1.42
C ARG A 287 -18.30 -6.55 -0.12
N ILE A 288 -18.96 -7.21 0.84
CA ILE A 288 -18.34 -7.58 2.12
C ILE A 288 -17.37 -8.74 1.91
N VAL A 289 -16.08 -8.53 2.10
CA VAL A 289 -15.06 -9.58 2.01
C VAL A 289 -15.13 -10.48 3.25
N ALA A 290 -15.06 -9.88 4.43
CA ALA A 290 -15.07 -10.57 5.72
C ALA A 290 -15.53 -9.63 6.83
N GLN A 291 -15.94 -10.20 7.96
CA GLN A 291 -16.33 -9.46 9.16
C GLN A 291 -15.77 -10.15 10.40
N THR A 292 -15.55 -9.38 11.45
CA THR A 292 -15.35 -9.86 12.82
C THR A 292 -16.47 -9.30 13.69
N ASP A 293 -16.35 -9.33 15.02
CA ASP A 293 -17.34 -8.67 15.88
C ASP A 293 -17.28 -7.14 15.67
N SER A 294 -16.07 -6.57 15.69
CA SER A 294 -15.84 -5.13 15.68
C SER A 294 -15.55 -4.54 14.29
N LEU A 295 -15.05 -5.34 13.33
CA LEU A 295 -14.52 -4.88 12.05
C LEU A 295 -15.33 -5.37 10.85
N VAL A 296 -15.21 -4.62 9.74
CA VAL A 296 -15.70 -4.99 8.42
C VAL A 296 -14.61 -4.76 7.38
N ALA A 297 -14.38 -5.77 6.53
CA ALA A 297 -13.57 -5.67 5.33
C ALA A 297 -14.48 -5.74 4.10
N TYR A 298 -14.35 -4.79 3.17
CA TYR A 298 -15.17 -4.74 1.96
C TYR A 298 -14.40 -4.14 0.78
N CYS A 299 -14.78 -4.49 -0.44
CA CYS A 299 -14.29 -3.81 -1.64
C CYS A 299 -15.17 -2.57 -1.91
N PRO A 300 -14.66 -1.32 -1.81
CA PRO A 300 -15.49 -0.13 -1.97
C PRO A 300 -16.29 -0.09 -3.28
N TYR A 301 -17.55 0.36 -3.23
CA TYR A 301 -18.41 0.49 -4.41
C TYR A 301 -17.74 1.20 -5.60
N ALA A 302 -16.98 2.26 -5.35
CA ALA A 302 -16.20 3.00 -6.33
C ALA A 302 -14.68 2.76 -6.18
N SER A 303 -14.27 1.50 -5.99
CA SER A 303 -12.86 1.12 -5.84
C SER A 303 -12.01 1.62 -7.00
N ARG A 304 -11.12 2.58 -6.71
CA ARG A 304 -10.18 3.17 -7.69
C ARG A 304 -9.13 2.19 -8.22
N LEU A 305 -8.88 1.09 -7.51
CA LEU A 305 -7.89 0.09 -7.88
C LEU A 305 -8.49 -1.32 -7.88
N PRO A 306 -8.06 -2.21 -8.77
CA PRO A 306 -8.47 -3.61 -8.75
C PRO A 306 -8.16 -4.27 -7.41
N MET A 307 -9.06 -5.15 -6.95
CA MET A 307 -8.86 -5.95 -5.73
C MET A 307 -8.63 -5.14 -4.44
N LEU A 308 -8.93 -3.82 -4.45
CA LEU A 308 -8.83 -2.97 -3.27
C LEU A 308 -9.83 -3.44 -2.20
N VAL A 309 -9.32 -3.63 -0.99
CA VAL A 309 -10.11 -3.90 0.21
C VAL A 309 -9.92 -2.75 1.18
N ARG A 310 -11.01 -2.25 1.74
CA ARG A 310 -11.01 -1.32 2.86
C ARG A 310 -11.46 -2.04 4.13
N VAL A 311 -10.72 -1.85 5.21
CA VAL A 311 -11.04 -2.36 6.55
C VAL A 311 -11.30 -1.18 7.48
N THR A 312 -12.34 -1.29 8.30
CA THR A 312 -12.68 -0.30 9.34
C THR A 312 -13.52 -0.93 10.46
N THR A 313 -13.76 -0.20 11.55
CA THR A 313 -14.73 -0.57 12.57
C THR A 313 -16.18 -0.43 12.07
N LYS A 314 -17.07 -1.28 12.60
CA LYS A 314 -18.52 -1.17 12.36
C LYS A 314 -19.11 0.02 13.11
N ASP A 315 -18.66 0.21 14.35
CA ASP A 315 -19.00 1.37 15.17
C ASP A 315 -18.09 2.55 14.84
N HIS A 316 -18.55 3.75 15.20
CA HIS A 316 -17.81 4.98 14.93
C HIS A 316 -16.50 5.00 15.71
N GLN A 317 -15.39 5.17 14.99
CA GLN A 317 -14.06 5.35 15.56
C GLN A 317 -13.28 6.32 14.69
N ASN A 318 -13.06 7.54 15.18
CA ASN A 318 -12.35 8.60 14.47
C ASN A 318 -10.84 8.34 14.29
N ASP A 319 -10.21 7.80 15.33
CA ASP A 319 -8.76 7.68 15.46
C ASP A 319 -8.32 6.22 15.60
N PHE A 320 -7.40 5.78 14.73
CA PHE A 320 -6.84 4.42 14.75
C PHE A 320 -6.05 4.12 16.04
N ASP A 321 -5.30 5.11 16.53
CA ASP A 321 -4.51 5.04 17.76
C ASP A 321 -5.36 5.01 19.03
N ASN A 322 -6.68 5.11 18.93
CA ASN A 322 -7.61 4.92 20.03
C ASN A 322 -8.29 3.54 20.02
N LEU A 323 -7.96 2.66 19.06
CA LEU A 323 -8.46 1.28 19.05
C LEU A 323 -8.01 0.50 20.29
N SER A 324 -8.92 -0.30 20.83
CA SER A 324 -8.63 -1.19 21.97
C SER A 324 -7.80 -2.39 21.53
N LEU A 325 -7.04 -2.99 22.46
CA LEU A 325 -6.21 -4.17 22.17
C LEU A 325 -7.02 -5.37 21.61
N PRO A 326 -8.26 -5.65 22.03
CA PRO A 326 -9.10 -6.65 21.38
C PRO A 326 -9.37 -6.35 19.90
N VAL A 327 -9.67 -5.10 19.54
CA VAL A 327 -9.89 -4.73 18.13
C VAL A 327 -8.59 -4.80 17.33
N ILE A 328 -7.44 -4.52 17.95
CA ILE A 328 -6.12 -4.73 17.36
C ILE A 328 -5.85 -6.23 17.09
N ASP A 329 -6.24 -7.14 18.00
CA ASP A 329 -6.17 -8.60 17.75
C ASP A 329 -7.04 -9.01 16.56
N GLU A 330 -8.29 -8.55 16.52
CA GLU A 330 -9.20 -8.80 15.39
C GLU A 330 -8.60 -8.31 14.06
N LEU A 331 -8.02 -7.11 14.07
CA LEU A 331 -7.40 -6.50 12.89
C LEU A 331 -6.16 -7.27 12.45
N ALA A 332 -5.30 -7.70 13.38
CA ALA A 332 -4.10 -8.50 13.07
C ALA A 332 -4.48 -9.78 12.33
N ARG A 333 -5.45 -10.54 12.86
CA ARG A 333 -5.94 -11.78 12.24
C ARG A 333 -6.58 -11.53 10.89
N LEU A 334 -7.34 -10.44 10.74
CA LEU A 334 -8.00 -10.09 9.48
C LEU A 334 -6.98 -9.67 8.41
N LEU A 335 -5.97 -8.89 8.79
CA LEU A 335 -4.92 -8.42 7.89
C LEU A 335 -4.03 -9.58 7.41
N GLN A 336 -3.62 -10.50 8.28
CA GLN A 336 -2.89 -11.71 7.89
C GLN A 336 -3.67 -12.55 6.90
N ARG A 337 -4.96 -12.80 7.17
CA ARG A 337 -5.84 -13.57 6.28
C ARG A 337 -5.99 -12.90 4.92
N MET A 338 -6.29 -11.61 4.89
CA MET A 338 -6.42 -10.86 3.64
C MET A 338 -5.13 -10.88 2.81
N THR A 339 -3.97 -10.76 3.48
CA THR A 339 -2.65 -10.85 2.85
C THR A 339 -2.43 -12.24 2.25
N GLY A 340 -2.65 -13.30 3.03
CA GLY A 340 -2.52 -14.68 2.56
C GLY A 340 -3.49 -15.03 1.43
N TRP A 341 -4.74 -14.54 1.47
CA TRP A 341 -5.70 -14.71 0.38
C TRP A 341 -5.21 -14.01 -0.90
N LEU A 342 -4.70 -12.79 -0.79
CA LEU A 342 -4.14 -12.07 -1.94
C LEU A 342 -2.97 -12.85 -2.55
N GLU A 343 -2.01 -13.28 -1.74
CA GLU A 343 -0.82 -14.01 -2.19
C GLU A 343 -1.17 -15.37 -2.79
N THR A 344 -2.22 -16.02 -2.30
CA THR A 344 -2.77 -17.24 -2.90
C THR A 344 -3.41 -16.97 -4.26
N MET A 345 -4.18 -15.88 -4.39
CA MET A 345 -4.84 -15.53 -5.66
C MET A 345 -3.86 -15.02 -6.71
N ILE A 346 -2.84 -14.28 -6.26
CA ILE A 346 -1.88 -13.57 -7.10
C ILE A 346 -0.49 -13.76 -6.47
N PRO A 347 0.18 -14.89 -6.74
CA PRO A 347 1.54 -15.12 -6.29
C PRO A 347 2.47 -13.98 -6.72
N ASP A 348 3.41 -13.63 -5.84
CA ASP A 348 4.38 -12.53 -6.05
C ASP A 348 3.72 -11.17 -6.34
N ALA A 349 2.47 -10.96 -5.89
CA ALA A 349 1.83 -9.66 -5.99
C ALA A 349 2.60 -8.64 -5.14
N ALA A 350 3.06 -7.57 -5.79
CA ALA A 350 3.37 -6.36 -5.06
C ALA A 350 2.08 -5.71 -4.59
N TYR A 351 2.05 -5.14 -3.39
CA TYR A 351 0.87 -4.48 -2.83
C TYR A 351 1.24 -3.33 -1.90
N ASN A 352 0.28 -2.45 -1.67
CA ASN A 352 0.41 -1.37 -0.69
C ASN A 352 -0.66 -1.52 0.39
N VAL A 353 -0.31 -1.08 1.60
CA VAL A 353 -1.23 -0.90 2.72
C VAL A 353 -1.18 0.55 3.13
N LEU A 354 -2.32 1.23 3.20
CA LEU A 354 -2.42 2.64 3.57
C LEU A 354 -3.35 2.79 4.77
N LEU A 355 -2.89 3.45 5.82
CA LEU A 355 -3.74 3.81 6.94
C LEU A 355 -4.25 5.25 6.79
N HIS A 356 -5.56 5.42 6.85
CA HIS A 356 -6.23 6.70 6.90
C HIS A 356 -6.82 6.89 8.30
N THR A 357 -6.39 7.93 9.00
CA THR A 357 -6.92 8.32 10.31
C THR A 357 -7.10 9.84 10.33
N ARG A 358 -7.83 10.35 11.32
CA ARG A 358 -8.05 11.79 11.48
C ARG A 358 -6.70 12.56 11.49
N PRO A 359 -6.52 13.58 10.62
CA PRO A 359 -5.33 14.43 10.64
C PRO A 359 -5.23 15.21 11.95
N PRO A 360 -4.06 15.26 12.63
CA PRO A 360 -3.89 16.05 13.86
C PRO A 360 -4.12 17.55 13.65
N GLY A 361 -3.83 18.06 12.45
CA GLY A 361 -4.04 19.47 12.10
C GLY A 361 -5.49 19.84 11.80
N SER A 362 -6.41 18.87 11.77
CA SER A 362 -7.82 19.15 11.50
C SER A 362 -8.48 19.82 12.71
N SER A 363 -8.96 21.05 12.52
CA SER A 363 -9.75 21.80 13.51
C SER A 363 -11.23 21.41 13.56
N ALA A 364 -11.65 20.48 12.72
CA ALA A 364 -13.05 20.09 12.59
C ALA A 364 -13.51 19.14 13.70
N ASN A 365 -14.83 19.02 13.81
CA ASN A 365 -15.46 18.05 14.71
C ASN A 365 -14.92 16.64 14.41
N GLU A 366 -14.41 15.98 15.45
CA GLU A 366 -13.79 14.66 15.33
C GLU A 366 -14.78 13.59 14.86
N GLU A 367 -16.08 13.78 15.13
CA GLU A 367 -17.20 12.95 14.66
C GLU A 367 -17.36 12.93 13.14
N ALA A 368 -16.72 13.86 12.42
CA ALA A 368 -16.68 13.82 10.97
C ALA A 368 -15.79 12.68 10.44
N PHE A 369 -14.81 12.23 11.23
CA PHE A 369 -13.77 11.29 10.81
C PHE A 369 -14.07 9.87 11.27
N HIS A 370 -13.59 8.91 10.49
CA HIS A 370 -13.62 7.49 10.85
C HIS A 370 -12.40 6.87 10.17
N TRP A 371 -11.54 6.19 10.93
CA TRP A 371 -10.33 5.60 10.38
C TRP A 371 -10.67 4.55 9.30
N SER A 372 -9.72 4.24 8.43
CA SER A 372 -9.79 3.04 7.60
C SER A 372 -8.40 2.61 7.15
N LEU A 373 -8.25 1.33 6.84
CA LEU A 373 -7.04 0.77 6.23
C LEU A 373 -7.39 0.30 4.81
N GLU A 374 -6.67 0.79 3.81
CA GLU A 374 -6.76 0.31 2.44
C GLU A 374 -5.63 -0.70 2.17
N PHE A 375 -5.98 -1.80 1.51
CA PHE A 375 -5.08 -2.87 1.09
C PHE A 375 -5.35 -3.16 -0.39
N PHE A 376 -4.35 -3.06 -1.25
CA PHE A 376 -4.54 -3.31 -2.68
C PHE A 376 -3.27 -3.77 -3.41
N PRO A 377 -3.38 -4.72 -4.35
CA PRO A 377 -2.26 -5.16 -5.16
C PRO A 377 -1.98 -4.24 -6.34
N ARG A 378 -0.72 -4.18 -6.76
CA ARG A 378 -0.23 -3.46 -7.94
C ARG A 378 -0.26 -4.36 -9.17
N ILE A 379 -1.47 -4.63 -9.66
CA ILE A 379 -1.68 -5.47 -10.87
C ILE A 379 -1.90 -4.69 -12.17
N SER A 380 -2.17 -3.38 -12.06
CA SER A 380 -2.30 -2.49 -13.20
C SER A 380 -1.28 -1.35 -13.12
N ARG A 381 -0.80 -0.91 -14.29
CA ARG A 381 0.03 0.29 -14.42
C ARG A 381 -0.86 1.47 -14.81
N LEU A 382 -0.67 2.61 -14.16
CA LEU A 382 -1.32 3.85 -14.56
C LEU A 382 -0.78 4.30 -15.92
N ALA A 383 -1.66 4.78 -16.78
CA ALA A 383 -1.32 5.22 -18.12
C ALA A 383 -1.74 6.68 -18.33
N GLY A 384 -1.55 7.18 -19.55
CA GLY A 384 -1.76 8.59 -19.86
C GLY A 384 -3.15 9.12 -19.51
N PHE A 385 -4.19 8.28 -19.57
CA PHE A 385 -5.55 8.71 -19.21
C PHE A 385 -5.67 8.99 -17.70
N GLU A 386 -5.21 8.07 -16.85
CA GLU A 386 -5.24 8.24 -15.40
C GLU A 386 -4.38 9.45 -14.99
N TRP A 387 -3.20 9.61 -15.60
CA TRP A 387 -2.33 10.76 -15.32
C TRP A 387 -2.91 12.09 -15.80
N SER A 388 -3.60 12.15 -16.95
CA SER A 388 -4.13 13.40 -17.49
C SER A 388 -5.44 13.84 -16.85
N SER A 389 -6.27 12.87 -16.44
CA SER A 389 -7.64 13.14 -15.97
C SER A 389 -7.84 12.95 -14.47
N GLN A 390 -6.88 12.30 -13.79
CA GLN A 390 -7.01 11.82 -12.42
C GLN A 390 -8.18 10.84 -12.21
N SER A 391 -8.86 10.42 -13.29
CA SER A 391 -9.90 9.40 -13.26
C SER A 391 -9.30 8.02 -13.45
N MET A 392 -9.53 7.14 -12.49
CA MET A 392 -8.93 5.81 -12.48
C MET A 392 -9.75 4.83 -13.33
N ILE A 393 -9.07 3.95 -14.07
CA ILE A 393 -9.71 2.83 -14.76
C ILE A 393 -9.46 1.54 -13.97
N ASN A 394 -10.54 0.95 -13.47
CA ASN A 394 -10.52 -0.35 -12.81
C ASN A 394 -11.05 -1.45 -13.74
N THR A 395 -10.25 -2.50 -13.95
CA THR A 395 -10.61 -3.64 -14.80
C THR A 395 -11.32 -4.76 -14.03
N VAL A 396 -11.47 -4.64 -12.72
CA VAL A 396 -12.15 -5.61 -11.85
C VAL A 396 -13.25 -4.91 -11.08
N LEU A 397 -14.50 -5.36 -11.23
CA LEU A 397 -15.60 -4.82 -10.44
C LEU A 397 -15.42 -5.18 -8.96
N PRO A 398 -15.80 -4.30 -8.01
CA PRO A 398 -15.66 -4.57 -6.57
C PRO A 398 -16.43 -5.81 -6.13
N GLU A 399 -17.58 -6.08 -6.74
CA GLU A 399 -18.38 -7.29 -6.48
C GLU A 399 -17.60 -8.57 -6.86
N VAL A 400 -16.91 -8.53 -8.01
CA VAL A 400 -16.11 -9.65 -8.50
C VAL A 400 -14.86 -9.86 -7.64
N ALA A 401 -14.18 -8.77 -7.27
CA ALA A 401 -13.06 -8.84 -6.34
C ALA A 401 -13.48 -9.47 -5.00
N THR A 402 -14.65 -9.08 -4.49
CA THR A 402 -15.23 -9.63 -3.25
C THR A 402 -15.47 -11.13 -3.37
N GLU A 403 -16.06 -11.60 -4.47
CA GLU A 403 -16.28 -13.03 -4.72
C GLU A 403 -14.96 -13.81 -4.69
N LYS A 404 -13.89 -13.26 -5.28
CA LYS A 404 -12.57 -13.89 -5.28
C LYS A 404 -11.97 -14.02 -3.88
N TYR A 405 -12.01 -12.96 -3.07
CA TYR A 405 -11.58 -13.08 -1.66
C TYR A 405 -12.44 -14.09 -0.89
N ARG A 406 -13.76 -14.14 -1.13
CA ARG A 406 -14.66 -15.10 -0.48
C ARG A 406 -14.41 -16.54 -0.90
N GLU A 407 -14.00 -16.79 -2.15
CA GLU A 407 -13.56 -18.12 -2.61
C GLU A 407 -12.37 -18.61 -1.77
N CYS A 408 -11.37 -17.75 -1.54
CA CYS A 408 -10.23 -18.05 -0.68
C CYS A 408 -10.63 -18.24 0.78
N ALA A 409 -11.47 -17.35 1.32
CA ALA A 409 -11.94 -17.46 2.70
C ALA A 409 -12.70 -18.79 2.95
N LYS A 410 -13.55 -19.23 2.00
CA LYS A 410 -14.24 -20.53 2.06
C LYS A 410 -13.29 -21.72 2.02
N ALA A 411 -12.25 -21.63 1.20
CA ALA A 411 -11.25 -22.69 1.09
C ALA A 411 -10.43 -22.83 2.37
N GLU A 412 -10.20 -21.72 3.09
CA GLU A 412 -9.52 -21.71 4.39
C GLU A 412 -10.41 -22.25 5.52
N ASP A 413 -11.63 -21.72 5.67
CA ASP A 413 -12.64 -22.21 6.61
C ASP A 413 -14.04 -21.82 6.11
N PRO A 414 -14.91 -22.80 5.78
CA PRO A 414 -16.25 -22.54 5.24
C PRO A 414 -17.12 -21.61 6.09
N ARG A 415 -16.88 -21.50 7.40
CA ARG A 415 -17.64 -20.63 8.32
C ARG A 415 -17.25 -19.16 8.22
N ARG A 416 -16.21 -18.81 7.46
CA ARG A 416 -15.66 -17.45 7.39
C ARG A 416 -16.25 -16.59 6.29
N VAL A 417 -17.19 -17.11 5.51
CA VAL A 417 -17.94 -16.28 4.56
C VAL A 417 -19.29 -15.86 5.14
N LEU A 418 -19.38 -14.54 5.34
CA LEU A 418 -20.53 -13.77 5.81
C LEU A 418 -21.00 -14.10 7.23
#